data_AF-A0A2T1FAN9-F1
#
_entry.id   AF-A0A2T1FAN9-F1
#
_cell.length_a   1.000
_cell.length_b   1.000
_cell.length_c   1.000
_cell.angle_alpha   90.00
_cell.angle_beta   90.00
_cell.angle_gamma   90.00
#
_symmetry.space_group_name_H-M   'P 1'
#
loop_
_entity.id
_entity.type
_entity.pdbx_description
1 polymer ?
#
loop_
_entity_poly.entity_id
_entity_poly.type
_entity_poly.pdbx_seq_one_letter_code
_entity_poly.pdbx_strand_id
1 'polypeptide(L)'
;MERQKILIATKTYPSISTKYRETVCTAGVILDDEEKPLKWVRIYPIRFRQLDFDRRYPRWSIISAKIERYDKDYRLESFRIDDESIEVVKKIDTSNNWSERKKLVLPLEFRSIRDIQNQDKSLGIIKPRTIKKYFCEKDTREWSPQQQGVIDQLDLFEPTIELEKIPYKFGYNFIDEDGDEHRYSISDWEIKELYRKCRDKSQSLTPLAKEHDALEKVRQKLEVEFLGNKDLYFIVGNLKQYKKTFMIIGLFYPPIVSHTQLTLF
;
A
#
# COMPACT_ATOMS: atom_id res chain seq x y z
N MET A 1 9.11 -6.84 22.48
CA MET A 1 9.22 -7.06 21.03
C MET A 1 9.96 -8.36 20.71
N GLU A 2 9.45 -9.13 19.75
CA GLU A 2 10.04 -10.37 19.24
C GLU A 2 10.56 -10.15 17.81
N ARG A 3 11.65 -10.82 17.43
CA ARG A 3 12.21 -10.71 16.09
C ARG A 3 11.42 -11.58 15.12
N GLN A 4 10.97 -11.01 14.01
CA GLN A 4 10.10 -11.65 13.02
C GLN A 4 10.58 -11.33 11.60
N LYS A 5 10.42 -12.29 10.67
CA LYS A 5 10.59 -12.04 9.22
C LYS A 5 9.28 -11.51 8.65
N ILE A 6 9.34 -10.42 7.90
CA ILE A 6 8.16 -9.73 7.38
C ILE A 6 8.37 -9.38 5.91
N LEU A 7 7.51 -9.90 5.03
CA LEU A 7 7.39 -9.40 3.67
C LEU A 7 6.66 -8.07 3.67
N ILE A 8 7.27 -7.02 3.15
CA ILE A 8 6.66 -5.70 2.98
C ILE A 8 5.86 -5.65 1.68
N ALA A 9 4.54 -5.81 1.79
CA ALA A 9 3.64 -5.91 0.64
C ALA A 9 3.19 -4.54 0.11
N THR A 10 2.97 -3.55 0.99
CA THR A 10 2.63 -2.17 0.58
C THR A 10 2.91 -1.14 1.68
N LYS A 11 3.08 0.12 1.26
CA LYS A 11 3.24 1.29 2.11
C LYS A 11 2.20 2.34 1.69
N THR A 12 1.47 2.89 2.64
CA THR A 12 0.56 4.01 2.33
C THR A 12 1.36 5.28 2.09
N TYR A 13 0.76 6.25 1.39
CA TYR A 13 1.29 7.60 1.36
C TYR A 13 1.46 8.11 2.80
N PRO A 14 2.60 8.75 3.15
CA PRO A 14 2.80 9.32 4.45
C PRO A 14 1.65 10.26 4.82
N SER A 15 1.34 10.26 6.10
CA SER A 15 0.32 11.13 6.68
C SER A 15 0.92 11.92 7.83
N ILE A 16 0.40 13.13 8.01
CA ILE A 16 0.78 13.97 9.14
C ILE A 16 -0.06 13.56 10.35
N SER A 17 0.65 13.16 11.41
CA SER A 17 0.14 12.78 12.71
C SER A 17 0.56 13.81 13.75
N THR A 18 -0.39 14.27 14.55
CA THR A 18 -0.11 15.15 15.70
C THR A 18 0.79 14.51 16.75
N LYS A 19 0.82 13.18 16.83
CA LYS A 19 1.60 12.45 17.82
C LYS A 19 2.97 12.00 17.32
N TYR A 20 3.06 11.63 16.06
CA TYR A 20 4.22 10.94 15.49
C TYR A 20 4.86 11.72 14.32
N ARG A 21 4.44 12.97 14.11
CA ARG A 21 4.87 13.84 12.99
C ARG A 21 4.56 13.22 11.63
N GLU A 22 5.54 12.79 10.85
CA GLU A 22 5.30 12.11 9.58
C GLU A 22 5.29 10.58 9.78
N THR A 23 4.21 9.91 9.36
CA THR A 23 4.10 8.45 9.52
C THR A 23 3.57 7.74 8.29
N VAL A 24 4.13 6.56 8.05
CA VAL A 24 3.66 5.60 7.05
C VAL A 24 3.02 4.42 7.76
N CYS A 25 1.87 3.99 7.26
CA CYS A 25 1.32 2.68 7.60
C CYS A 25 1.87 1.66 6.60
N THR A 26 2.45 0.58 7.10
CA THR A 26 2.98 -0.50 6.26
C THR A 26 2.15 -1.75 6.47
N ALA A 27 1.74 -2.39 5.39
CA ALA A 27 1.12 -3.71 5.44
C ALA A 27 2.09 -4.75 4.87
N GLY A 28 2.15 -5.89 5.53
CA GLY A 28 3.05 -6.98 5.20
C GLY A 28 2.52 -8.32 5.65
N VAL A 29 3.34 -9.35 5.47
CA VAL A 29 3.04 -10.73 5.85
C VAL A 29 4.16 -11.24 6.75
N ILE A 30 3.81 -11.71 7.95
CA ILE A 30 4.76 -12.42 8.82
C ILE A 30 5.04 -13.78 8.19
N LEU A 31 6.31 -14.15 8.15
CA LEU A 31 6.80 -15.40 7.59
C LEU A 31 7.38 -16.30 8.68
N ASP A 32 7.30 -17.61 8.49
CA ASP A 32 8.06 -18.56 9.30
C ASP A 32 9.55 -18.60 8.92
N ASP A 33 10.31 -19.47 9.57
CA ASP A 33 11.74 -19.62 9.33
C ASP A 33 12.07 -20.09 7.90
N GLU A 34 11.17 -20.86 7.28
CA GLU A 34 11.22 -21.34 5.89
C GLU A 34 10.62 -20.34 4.88
N GLU A 35 10.29 -19.13 5.33
CA GLU A 35 9.69 -18.04 4.55
C GLU A 35 8.29 -18.34 3.99
N LYS A 36 7.53 -19.24 4.62
CA LYS A 36 6.12 -19.45 4.29
C LYS A 36 5.25 -18.38 4.93
N PRO A 37 4.21 -17.89 4.24
CA PRO A 37 3.34 -16.86 4.77
C PRO A 37 2.45 -17.40 5.89
N LEU A 38 2.46 -16.70 7.04
CA LEU A 38 1.65 -17.07 8.20
C LEU A 38 0.39 -16.19 8.33
N LYS A 39 0.58 -14.87 8.37
CA LYS A 39 -0.53 -13.92 8.59
C LYS A 39 -0.18 -12.50 8.15
N TRP A 40 -1.21 -11.73 7.81
CA TRP A 40 -1.11 -10.30 7.58
C TRP A 40 -0.69 -9.55 8.85
N VAL A 41 0.13 -8.52 8.67
CA VAL A 41 0.57 -7.59 9.72
C VAL A 41 0.48 -6.15 9.21
N ARG A 42 0.09 -5.25 10.10
CA ARG A 42 0.07 -3.80 9.93
C ARG A 42 1.08 -3.21 10.89
N ILE A 43 2.14 -2.63 10.36
CA ILE A 43 3.17 -1.97 11.14
C ILE A 43 2.87 -0.47 11.15
N TYR A 44 2.65 0.08 12.35
CA TYR A 44 2.38 1.50 12.53
C TYR A 44 2.78 1.99 13.93
N PRO A 45 3.36 3.20 14.06
CA PRO A 45 3.86 4.03 12.98
C PRO A 45 5.22 3.54 12.45
N ILE A 46 5.54 3.83 11.18
CA ILE A 46 6.93 3.78 10.69
C ILE A 46 7.32 5.18 10.22
N ARG A 47 8.44 5.69 10.72
CA ARG A 47 9.03 6.97 10.28
C ARG A 47 9.94 6.73 9.08
N PHE A 48 9.36 6.18 8.00
CA PHE A 48 10.14 5.58 6.90
C PHE A 48 11.16 6.54 6.25
N ARG A 49 10.84 7.84 6.13
CA ARG A 49 11.76 8.85 5.59
C ARG A 49 12.91 9.22 6.52
N GLN A 50 12.78 8.94 7.82
CA GLN A 50 13.80 9.20 8.83
C GLN A 50 14.71 7.97 9.06
N LEU A 51 14.36 6.80 8.51
CA LEU A 51 15.23 5.63 8.58
C LEU A 51 16.57 5.90 7.89
N ASP A 52 17.63 5.34 8.48
CA ASP A 52 18.96 5.27 7.88
C ASP A 52 18.91 4.59 6.51
N PHE A 53 19.84 4.96 5.63
CA PHE A 53 19.80 4.55 4.23
C PHE A 53 19.79 3.03 4.05
N ASP A 54 20.59 2.30 4.83
CA ASP A 54 20.71 0.84 4.84
C ASP A 54 19.48 0.13 5.41
N ARG A 55 18.65 0.84 6.19
CA ARG A 55 17.40 0.33 6.76
C ARG A 55 16.18 0.64 5.89
N ARG A 56 16.32 1.48 4.87
CA ARG A 56 15.23 1.76 3.92
C ARG A 56 15.04 0.57 2.99
N TYR A 57 13.85 -0.04 3.06
CA TYR A 57 13.49 -1.16 2.20
C TYR A 57 12.53 -0.75 1.06
N PRO A 58 12.77 -1.25 -0.17
CA PRO A 58 11.79 -1.15 -1.23
C PRO A 58 10.57 -2.04 -0.94
N ARG A 59 9.48 -1.80 -1.66
CA ARG A 59 8.33 -2.70 -1.68
C ARG A 59 8.78 -4.10 -2.13
N TRP A 60 8.14 -5.14 -1.59
CA TRP A 60 8.48 -6.55 -1.82
C TRP A 60 9.85 -6.96 -1.27
N SER A 61 10.28 -6.34 -0.16
CA SER A 61 11.44 -6.83 0.59
C SER A 61 10.99 -7.67 1.78
N ILE A 62 11.74 -8.72 2.09
CA ILE A 62 11.68 -9.37 3.39
C ILE A 62 12.62 -8.62 4.32
N ILE A 63 12.09 -8.14 5.43
CA ILE A 63 12.89 -7.56 6.53
C ILE A 63 12.87 -8.51 7.73
N SER A 64 13.93 -8.48 8.53
CA SER A 64 13.95 -9.00 9.89
C SER A 64 13.92 -7.81 10.84
N ALA A 65 12.97 -7.80 11.78
CA ALA A 65 12.87 -6.71 12.75
C ALA A 65 12.19 -7.18 14.04
N LYS A 66 12.46 -6.49 15.14
CA LYS A 66 11.75 -6.66 16.39
C LYS A 66 10.39 -5.94 16.32
N ILE A 67 9.31 -6.68 16.51
CA ILE A 67 7.95 -6.15 16.53
C ILE A 67 7.21 -6.55 17.82
N GLU A 68 6.19 -5.79 18.19
CA GLU A 68 5.25 -6.18 19.25
C GLU A 68 3.82 -5.77 18.92
N ARG A 69 2.87 -6.50 19.49
CA ARG A 69 1.45 -6.19 19.37
C ARG A 69 1.16 -4.81 19.94
N TYR A 70 0.36 -4.00 19.25
CA TYR A 70 -0.08 -2.72 19.77
C TYR A 70 -1.47 -2.78 20.41
N ASP A 71 -1.51 -2.98 21.73
CA ASP A 71 -2.76 -3.24 22.48
C ASP A 71 -3.78 -2.10 22.44
N LYS A 72 -3.33 -0.86 22.15
CA LYS A 72 -4.24 0.29 22.00
C LYS A 72 -4.94 0.32 20.63
N ASP A 73 -4.72 -0.66 19.77
CA ASP A 73 -5.38 -0.82 18.47
C ASP A 73 -6.06 -2.19 18.40
N TYR A 74 -7.40 -2.17 18.36
CA TYR A 74 -8.22 -3.39 18.39
C TYR A 74 -7.93 -4.34 17.23
N ARG A 75 -7.39 -3.83 16.12
CA ARG A 75 -7.10 -4.61 14.92
C ARG A 75 -5.99 -5.60 15.20
N LEU A 76 -6.28 -6.89 15.14
CA LEU A 76 -5.35 -7.99 15.49
C LEU A 76 -4.00 -7.91 14.77
N GLU A 77 -3.98 -7.31 13.59
CA GLU A 77 -2.79 -7.16 12.75
C GLU A 77 -1.92 -5.96 13.16
N SER A 78 -2.30 -5.12 14.14
CA SER A 78 -1.56 -3.90 14.48
C SER A 78 -0.32 -4.15 15.35
N PHE A 79 0.86 -3.86 14.82
CA PHE A 79 2.13 -4.04 15.50
C PHE A 79 2.96 -2.76 15.44
N ARG A 80 3.77 -2.56 16.47
CA ARG A 80 4.87 -1.59 16.48
C ARG A 80 6.15 -2.29 16.09
N ILE A 81 7.08 -1.53 15.54
CA ILE A 81 8.41 -1.96 15.15
C ILE A 81 9.46 -1.13 15.88
N ASP A 82 10.57 -1.75 16.23
CA ASP A 82 11.80 -1.05 16.58
C ASP A 82 12.53 -0.69 15.28
N ASP A 83 12.47 0.59 14.90
CA ASP A 83 13.07 1.15 13.67
C ASP A 83 14.57 0.79 13.56
N GLU A 84 15.28 0.74 14.69
CA GLU A 84 16.72 0.47 14.78
C GLU A 84 17.08 -1.01 14.54
N SER A 85 16.10 -1.89 14.68
CA SER A 85 16.27 -3.35 14.53
C SER A 85 16.06 -3.85 13.11
N ILE A 86 15.70 -2.96 12.18
CA ILE A 86 15.34 -3.31 10.80
C ILE A 86 16.58 -3.75 10.03
N GLU A 87 16.53 -4.98 9.54
CA GLU A 87 17.53 -5.56 8.63
C GLU A 87 16.83 -6.00 7.34
N VAL A 88 17.32 -5.51 6.19
CA VAL A 88 16.79 -5.94 4.88
C VAL A 88 17.44 -7.27 4.50
N VAL A 89 16.66 -8.36 4.56
CA VAL A 89 17.15 -9.73 4.30
C VAL A 89 17.27 -10.01 2.81
N LYS A 90 16.19 -9.76 2.06
CA LYS A 90 16.20 -9.90 0.60
C LYS A 90 15.10 -9.07 -0.06
N LYS A 91 15.30 -8.76 -1.33
CA LYS A 91 14.28 -8.15 -2.20
C LYS A 91 13.72 -9.21 -3.14
N ILE A 92 12.40 -9.38 -3.14
CA ILE A 92 11.69 -10.27 -4.04
C ILE A 92 11.47 -9.56 -5.38
N ASP A 93 12.07 -10.09 -6.43
CA ASP A 93 11.96 -9.51 -7.77
C ASP A 93 10.64 -9.89 -8.47
N THR A 94 10.57 -9.62 -9.76
CA THR A 94 9.42 -9.87 -10.62
C THR A 94 9.66 -11.00 -11.63
N SER A 95 10.76 -11.75 -11.49
CA SER A 95 11.10 -12.87 -12.36
C SER A 95 9.99 -13.93 -12.35
N ASN A 96 9.97 -14.77 -13.39
CA ASN A 96 9.03 -15.89 -13.51
C ASN A 96 7.56 -15.48 -13.25
N ASN A 97 7.13 -14.38 -13.85
CA ASN A 97 5.77 -13.83 -13.72
C ASN A 97 5.33 -13.61 -12.26
N TRP A 98 6.27 -13.13 -11.43
CA TRP A 98 6.07 -12.82 -10.01
C TRP A 98 5.75 -14.05 -9.16
N SER A 99 6.23 -15.23 -9.55
CA SER A 99 5.89 -16.50 -8.89
C SER A 99 6.18 -16.51 -7.39
N GLU A 100 7.33 -15.96 -6.96
CA GLU A 100 7.68 -15.89 -5.54
C GLU A 100 6.76 -14.93 -4.78
N ARG A 101 6.46 -13.76 -5.34
CA ARG A 101 5.49 -12.83 -4.73
C ARG A 101 4.12 -13.47 -4.56
N LYS A 102 3.64 -14.20 -5.58
CA LYS A 102 2.36 -14.94 -5.53
C LYS A 102 2.36 -15.94 -4.37
N LYS A 103 3.43 -16.75 -4.23
CA LYS A 103 3.58 -17.73 -3.13
C LYS A 103 3.53 -17.10 -1.75
N LEU A 104 3.97 -15.85 -1.61
CA LEU A 104 4.04 -15.16 -0.31
C LEU A 104 2.75 -14.41 0.08
N VAL A 105 1.80 -14.17 -0.84
CA VAL A 105 0.59 -13.39 -0.52
C VAL A 105 -0.72 -14.08 -0.87
N LEU A 106 -0.77 -14.87 -1.96
CA LEU A 106 -2.03 -15.51 -2.39
C LEU A 106 -2.51 -16.64 -1.48
N PRO A 107 -1.67 -17.36 -0.70
CA PRO A 107 -2.17 -18.27 0.33
C PRO A 107 -2.99 -17.58 1.43
N LEU A 108 -2.88 -16.25 1.55
CA LEU A 108 -3.63 -15.42 2.51
C LEU A 108 -4.70 -14.56 1.83
N GLU A 109 -5.13 -14.97 0.63
CA GLU A 109 -6.22 -14.33 -0.11
C GLU A 109 -7.56 -14.58 0.57
N PHE A 110 -8.36 -13.52 0.68
CA PHE A 110 -9.74 -13.58 1.10
C PHE A 110 -10.65 -13.50 -0.11
N ARG A 111 -11.82 -14.11 0.02
CA ARG A 111 -12.82 -14.11 -1.04
C ARG A 111 -13.42 -12.72 -1.26
N SER A 112 -13.75 -12.02 -0.18
CA SER A 112 -14.52 -10.76 -0.22
C SER A 112 -14.16 -9.83 0.94
N ILE A 113 -14.66 -8.59 0.91
CA ILE A 113 -14.53 -7.67 2.06
C ILE A 113 -15.32 -8.20 3.26
N ARG A 114 -16.47 -8.83 3.01
CA ARG A 114 -17.31 -9.43 4.04
C ARG A 114 -16.61 -10.59 4.74
N ASP A 115 -15.89 -11.43 3.99
CA ASP A 115 -15.07 -12.52 4.52
C ASP A 115 -14.00 -12.01 5.50
N ILE A 116 -13.27 -10.95 5.11
CA ILE A 116 -12.30 -10.28 6.00
C ILE A 116 -12.98 -9.82 7.30
N GLN A 117 -14.16 -9.19 7.20
CA GLN A 117 -14.89 -8.68 8.37
C GLN A 117 -15.42 -9.80 9.27
N ASN A 118 -15.92 -10.90 8.70
CA ASN A 118 -16.46 -12.04 9.44
C ASN A 118 -15.37 -12.78 10.24
N GLN A 119 -14.12 -12.74 9.77
CA GLN A 119 -12.96 -13.28 10.47
C GLN A 119 -12.33 -12.28 11.48
N ASP A 120 -13.02 -11.17 11.74
CA ASP A 120 -12.55 -10.05 12.58
C ASP A 120 -11.18 -9.49 12.16
N LYS A 121 -10.90 -9.54 10.85
CA LYS A 121 -9.67 -9.02 10.25
C LYS A 121 -9.85 -7.59 9.76
N SER A 122 -8.74 -6.88 9.64
CA SER A 122 -8.71 -5.47 9.24
C SER A 122 -7.87 -5.21 7.99
N LEU A 123 -7.29 -6.27 7.44
CA LEU A 123 -6.29 -6.27 6.38
C LEU A 123 -6.36 -7.60 5.64
N GLY A 124 -6.28 -7.54 4.31
CA GLY A 124 -6.23 -8.73 3.47
C GLY A 124 -5.92 -8.40 2.02
N ILE A 125 -5.72 -9.43 1.21
CA ILE A 125 -5.70 -9.32 -0.25
C ILE A 125 -6.96 -10.00 -0.80
N ILE A 126 -7.59 -9.37 -1.79
CA ILE A 126 -8.73 -9.92 -2.50
C ILE A 126 -8.53 -9.84 -4.00
N LYS A 127 -9.12 -10.77 -4.75
CA LYS A 127 -9.33 -10.63 -6.18
C LYS A 127 -10.74 -10.06 -6.43
N PRO A 128 -10.86 -8.91 -7.11
CA PRO A 128 -12.17 -8.44 -7.54
C PRO A 128 -12.71 -9.39 -8.63
N ARG A 129 -13.97 -9.80 -8.49
CA ARG A 129 -14.68 -10.56 -9.53
C ARG A 129 -14.83 -9.75 -10.81
N THR A 130 -15.16 -8.46 -10.67
CA THR A 130 -15.28 -7.54 -11.81
C THR A 130 -14.86 -6.15 -11.39
N ILE A 131 -13.95 -5.55 -12.15
CA ILE A 131 -13.63 -4.12 -12.01
C ILE A 131 -14.53 -3.36 -12.96
N LYS A 132 -15.39 -2.50 -12.42
CA LYS A 132 -16.40 -1.76 -13.19
C LYS A 132 -15.81 -0.49 -13.79
N LYS A 133 -15.03 0.25 -13.00
CA LYS A 133 -14.57 1.58 -13.39
C LYS A 133 -13.35 2.02 -12.59
N TYR A 134 -12.35 2.57 -13.28
CA TYR A 134 -11.34 3.42 -12.66
C TYR A 134 -11.89 4.83 -12.45
N PHE A 135 -11.56 5.47 -11.31
CA PHE A 135 -11.90 6.86 -11.08
C PHE A 135 -10.70 7.68 -10.62
N CYS A 136 -10.73 8.96 -10.99
CA CYS A 136 -9.86 9.99 -10.48
C CYS A 136 -10.72 11.21 -10.09
N GLU A 137 -10.57 11.68 -8.85
CA GLU A 137 -11.33 12.80 -8.30
C GLU A 137 -10.39 13.83 -7.69
N LYS A 138 -10.80 15.10 -7.68
CA LYS A 138 -10.06 16.16 -6.97
C LYS A 138 -10.15 15.91 -5.46
N ASP A 139 -9.06 16.22 -4.79
CA ASP A 139 -8.97 16.33 -3.33
C ASP A 139 -8.49 17.74 -2.96
N THR A 140 -8.62 18.05 -1.68
CA THR A 140 -8.05 19.24 -1.06
C THR A 140 -6.54 19.34 -1.30
N ARG A 141 -6.07 20.51 -1.72
CA ARG A 141 -4.64 20.83 -1.90
C ARG A 141 -3.93 21.05 -0.57
N GLU A 142 -4.63 21.66 0.39
CA GLU A 142 -4.07 22.00 1.69
C GLU A 142 -4.27 20.86 2.70
N TRP A 143 -3.31 20.68 3.59
CA TRP A 143 -3.48 19.86 4.78
C TRP A 143 -4.56 20.44 5.70
N SER A 144 -5.14 19.63 6.59
CA SER A 144 -6.08 20.19 7.58
C SER A 144 -5.34 21.16 8.51
N PRO A 145 -6.02 22.14 9.15
CA PRO A 145 -5.35 23.07 10.06
C PRO A 145 -4.52 22.38 11.16
N GLN A 146 -5.00 21.25 11.67
CA GLN A 146 -4.28 20.45 12.67
C GLN A 146 -3.02 19.79 12.10
N GLN A 147 -3.08 19.30 10.86
CA GLN A 147 -1.93 18.72 10.19
C GLN A 147 -0.93 19.81 9.79
N GLN A 148 -1.41 20.96 9.32
CA GLN A 148 -0.57 22.10 8.97
C GLN A 148 0.20 22.61 10.20
N GLY A 149 -0.46 22.72 11.36
CA GLY A 149 0.23 23.10 12.61
C GLY A 149 1.37 22.16 13.01
N VAL A 150 1.32 20.86 12.67
CA VAL A 150 2.41 19.90 12.91
C VAL A 150 3.58 20.08 11.93
N ILE A 151 3.26 20.45 10.69
CA ILE A 151 4.27 20.78 9.66
C ILE A 151 4.99 22.06 10.03
N ASP A 152 4.25 23.08 10.45
CA ASP A 152 4.75 24.41 10.79
C ASP A 152 5.51 24.43 12.13
N GLN A 153 5.35 23.37 12.94
CA GLN A 153 6.09 23.23 14.19
C GLN A 153 7.59 23.02 13.90
N LEU A 154 8.36 24.08 14.11
CA LEU A 154 9.82 24.03 14.12
C LEU A 154 10.28 23.40 15.44
N ASP A 155 10.96 22.26 15.33
CA ASP A 155 11.67 21.63 16.43
C ASP A 155 13.14 21.58 16.04
N LEU A 156 14.01 22.08 16.91
CA LEU A 156 15.46 22.22 16.64
C LEU A 156 16.14 20.86 16.45
N PHE A 157 15.57 19.80 17.01
CA PHE A 157 16.17 18.46 17.02
C PHE A 157 15.50 17.50 16.03
N GLU A 158 14.44 17.93 15.35
CA GLU A 158 13.72 17.09 14.41
C GLU A 158 13.74 17.69 13.00
N PRO A 159 13.87 16.86 11.96
CA PRO A 159 13.91 17.34 10.58
C PRO A 159 12.59 18.02 10.17
N THR A 160 12.68 18.98 9.25
CA THR A 160 11.53 19.63 8.63
C THR A 160 10.70 18.63 7.83
N ILE A 161 9.37 18.74 7.92
CA ILE A 161 8.45 17.86 7.20
C ILE A 161 8.17 18.46 5.82
N GLU A 162 8.94 18.03 4.83
CA GLU A 162 8.69 18.38 3.43
C GLU A 162 7.79 17.31 2.78
N LEU A 163 6.51 17.31 3.14
CA LEU A 163 5.53 16.38 2.58
C LEU A 163 4.45 17.12 1.78
N GLU A 164 4.46 16.89 0.48
CA GLU A 164 3.45 17.40 -0.44
C GLU A 164 2.11 16.68 -0.26
N LYS A 165 1.00 17.39 -0.31
CA LYS A 165 -0.33 16.76 -0.41
C LYS A 165 -0.72 16.60 -1.87
N ILE A 166 -1.08 15.37 -2.26
CA ILE A 166 -1.55 15.10 -3.62
C ILE A 166 -3.04 15.47 -3.72
N PRO A 167 -3.44 16.42 -4.59
CA PRO A 167 -4.79 16.95 -4.64
C PRO A 167 -5.73 16.10 -5.50
N TYR A 168 -5.49 14.79 -5.52
CA TYR A 168 -6.25 13.83 -6.30
C TYR A 168 -6.40 12.52 -5.55
N LYS A 169 -7.57 11.89 -5.66
CA LYS A 169 -7.84 10.51 -5.25
C LYS A 169 -7.97 9.65 -6.49
N PHE A 170 -7.30 8.51 -6.48
CA PHE A 170 -7.39 7.48 -7.50
C PHE A 170 -8.11 6.28 -6.90
N GLY A 171 -8.84 5.50 -7.69
CA GLY A 171 -9.51 4.32 -7.15
C GLY A 171 -10.28 3.51 -8.17
N TYR A 172 -10.96 2.49 -7.68
CA TYR A 172 -11.79 1.61 -8.49
C TYR A 172 -13.18 1.44 -7.87
N ASN A 173 -14.17 1.32 -8.76
CA ASN A 173 -15.44 0.66 -8.47
C ASN A 173 -15.31 -0.80 -8.91
N PHE A 174 -15.65 -1.75 -8.04
CA PHE A 174 -15.53 -3.17 -8.33
C PHE A 174 -16.58 -3.99 -7.58
N ILE A 175 -16.80 -5.21 -8.05
CA ILE A 175 -17.60 -6.24 -7.41
C ILE A 175 -16.65 -7.32 -6.90
N ASP A 176 -16.79 -7.73 -5.64
CA ASP A 176 -16.03 -8.86 -5.07
C ASP A 176 -16.69 -10.22 -5.35
N GLU A 177 -16.09 -11.32 -4.87
CA GLU A 177 -16.60 -12.68 -5.12
C GLU A 177 -17.92 -13.00 -4.40
N ASP A 178 -18.37 -12.16 -3.46
CA ASP A 178 -19.69 -12.29 -2.82
C ASP A 178 -20.76 -11.48 -3.57
N GLY A 179 -20.37 -10.71 -4.59
CA GLY A 179 -21.28 -9.87 -5.37
C GLY A 179 -21.51 -8.48 -4.77
N ASP A 180 -20.79 -8.12 -3.71
CA ASP A 180 -20.90 -6.79 -3.09
C ASP A 180 -20.16 -5.76 -3.95
N GLU A 181 -20.80 -4.61 -4.20
CA GLU A 181 -20.20 -3.48 -4.91
C GLU A 181 -19.43 -2.57 -3.95
N HIS A 182 -18.20 -2.25 -4.32
CA HIS A 182 -17.29 -1.42 -3.55
C HIS A 182 -16.77 -0.26 -4.40
N ARG A 183 -16.60 0.89 -3.75
CA ARG A 183 -15.97 2.08 -4.33
C ARG A 183 -14.83 2.54 -3.43
N TYR A 184 -13.61 2.11 -3.75
CA TYR A 184 -12.45 2.34 -2.89
C TYR A 184 -11.38 3.20 -3.54
N SER A 185 -10.92 4.18 -2.77
CA SER A 185 -9.72 4.95 -3.11
C SER A 185 -8.44 4.16 -2.80
N ILE A 186 -7.38 4.47 -3.54
CA ILE A 186 -6.04 3.90 -3.41
C ILE A 186 -5.19 4.86 -2.56
N SER A 187 -4.70 4.36 -1.44
CA SER A 187 -3.80 5.06 -0.51
C SER A 187 -2.32 4.66 -0.68
N ASP A 188 -2.01 3.79 -1.65
CA ASP A 188 -0.67 3.29 -1.95
C ASP A 188 0.30 4.43 -2.34
N TRP A 189 1.46 4.49 -1.67
CA TRP A 189 2.54 5.44 -1.94
C TRP A 189 2.99 5.39 -3.40
N GLU A 190 3.11 4.21 -4.00
CA GLU A 190 3.65 4.07 -5.35
C GLU A 190 2.78 4.76 -6.40
N ILE A 191 1.46 4.84 -6.18
CA ILE A 191 0.53 5.53 -7.09
C ILE A 191 0.67 7.05 -6.96
N LYS A 192 0.81 7.55 -5.74
CA LYS A 192 1.05 8.98 -5.51
C LYS A 192 2.42 9.41 -6.05
N GLU A 193 3.43 8.57 -5.88
CA GLU A 193 4.77 8.80 -6.41
C GLU A 193 4.83 8.70 -7.94
N LEU A 194 4.05 7.80 -8.55
CA LEU A 194 3.86 7.76 -10.00
C LEU A 194 3.31 9.09 -10.52
N TYR A 195 2.24 9.60 -9.90
CA TYR A 195 1.66 10.90 -10.23
C TYR A 195 2.72 12.02 -10.15
N ARG A 196 3.46 12.12 -9.04
CA ARG A 196 4.51 13.13 -8.84
C ARG A 196 5.57 13.05 -9.94
N LYS A 197 6.12 11.86 -10.17
CA LYS A 197 7.12 11.64 -11.23
C LYS A 197 6.61 12.00 -12.62
N CYS A 198 5.35 11.70 -12.93
CA CYS A 198 4.75 12.03 -14.21
C CYS A 198 4.56 13.55 -14.37
N ARG A 199 4.13 14.24 -13.31
CA ARG A 199 4.00 15.71 -13.27
C ARG A 199 5.34 16.39 -13.43
N ASP A 200 6.33 15.97 -12.65
CA ASP A 200 7.64 16.61 -12.60
C ASP A 200 8.43 16.40 -13.90
N LYS A 201 8.15 15.32 -14.64
CA LYS A 201 8.69 15.06 -15.99
C LYS A 201 7.91 15.73 -17.12
N SER A 202 6.74 16.32 -16.85
CA SER A 202 5.96 17.00 -17.89
C SER A 202 6.72 18.23 -18.41
N GLN A 203 6.70 18.39 -19.73
CA GLN A 203 7.27 19.56 -20.44
C GLN A 203 6.26 20.72 -20.55
N SER A 204 5.03 20.54 -20.06
CA SER A 204 3.98 21.56 -20.10
C SER A 204 4.38 22.78 -19.25
N LEU A 205 3.97 23.97 -19.69
CA LEU A 205 4.45 25.24 -19.11
C LEU A 205 3.73 25.65 -17.82
N THR A 206 2.46 25.25 -17.63
CA THR A 206 1.67 25.65 -16.46
C THR A 206 1.54 24.50 -15.45
N PRO A 207 1.43 24.78 -14.14
CA PRO A 207 1.22 23.75 -13.14
C PRO A 207 0.00 22.86 -13.45
N LEU A 208 -1.14 23.46 -13.81
CA LEU A 208 -2.36 22.73 -14.16
C LEU A 208 -2.19 21.81 -15.37
N ALA A 209 -1.44 22.24 -16.39
CA ALA A 209 -1.16 21.39 -17.56
C ALA A 209 -0.22 20.23 -17.19
N LYS A 210 0.79 20.45 -16.34
CA LYS A 210 1.64 19.38 -15.81
C LYS A 210 0.84 18.34 -15.01
N GLU A 211 -0.11 18.80 -14.19
CA GLU A 211 -1.01 17.92 -13.46
C GLU A 211 -1.89 17.11 -14.42
N HIS A 212 -2.48 17.73 -15.44
CA HIS A 212 -3.28 17.04 -16.45
C HIS A 212 -2.47 15.93 -17.15
N ASP A 213 -1.25 16.22 -17.59
CA ASP A 213 -0.37 15.20 -18.20
C ASP A 213 -0.07 14.04 -17.25
N ALA A 214 0.08 14.33 -15.95
CA ALA A 214 0.30 13.33 -14.93
C ALA A 214 -0.94 12.44 -14.73
N LEU A 215 -2.13 13.04 -14.68
CA LEU A 215 -3.39 12.32 -14.55
C LEU A 215 -3.61 11.37 -15.73
N GLU A 216 -3.34 11.81 -16.96
CA GLU A 216 -3.46 10.94 -18.13
C GLU A 216 -2.46 9.78 -18.08
N LYS A 217 -1.21 10.00 -17.65
CA LYS A 217 -0.23 8.91 -17.48
C LYS A 217 -0.64 7.92 -16.37
N VAL A 218 -1.19 8.41 -15.26
CA VAL A 218 -1.71 7.55 -14.19
C VAL A 218 -2.90 6.75 -14.69
N ARG A 219 -3.83 7.36 -15.44
CA ARG A 219 -4.97 6.69 -16.05
C ARG A 219 -4.51 5.62 -17.05
N GLN A 220 -3.58 5.92 -17.95
CA GLN A 220 -2.98 4.94 -18.86
C GLN A 220 -2.41 3.73 -18.10
N LYS A 221 -1.76 3.96 -16.95
CA LYS A 221 -1.22 2.87 -16.13
C LYS A 221 -2.29 2.04 -15.44
N LEU A 222 -3.19 2.70 -14.72
CA LEU A 222 -4.16 2.05 -13.82
C LEU A 222 -5.42 1.53 -14.51
N GLU A 223 -5.87 2.22 -15.56
CA GLU A 223 -7.06 1.84 -16.31
C GLU A 223 -6.69 1.00 -17.53
N VAL A 224 -5.77 1.48 -18.37
CA VAL A 224 -5.48 0.80 -19.65
C VAL A 224 -4.55 -0.40 -19.44
N GLU A 225 -3.36 -0.19 -18.87
CA GLU A 225 -2.37 -1.26 -18.74
C GLU A 225 -2.78 -2.31 -17.70
N PHE A 226 -3.19 -1.89 -16.50
CA PHE A 226 -3.50 -2.82 -15.42
C PHE A 226 -4.76 -3.63 -15.69
N LEU A 227 -5.84 -3.00 -16.17
CA LEU A 227 -7.08 -3.75 -16.44
C LEU A 227 -7.00 -4.58 -17.72
N GLY A 228 -6.17 -4.17 -18.69
CA GLY A 228 -6.01 -4.90 -19.94
C GLY A 228 -5.07 -6.11 -19.85
N ASN A 229 -4.00 -6.02 -19.04
CA ASN A 229 -2.86 -6.94 -19.16
C ASN A 229 -2.40 -7.58 -17.83
N LYS A 230 -3.00 -7.23 -16.69
CA LYS A 230 -2.56 -7.72 -15.38
C LYS A 230 -3.66 -8.48 -14.67
N ASP A 231 -3.25 -9.50 -13.93
CA ASP A 231 -4.12 -10.20 -13.00
C ASP A 231 -4.16 -9.38 -11.70
N LEU A 232 -5.13 -8.47 -11.59
CA LEU A 232 -5.15 -7.42 -10.59
C LEU A 232 -5.83 -7.86 -9.29
N TYR A 233 -5.12 -7.73 -8.19
CA TYR A 233 -5.57 -7.96 -6.82
C TYR A 233 -5.46 -6.67 -6.00
N PHE A 234 -6.32 -6.54 -5.00
CA PHE A 234 -6.35 -5.41 -4.09
C PHE A 234 -5.93 -5.83 -2.69
N ILE A 235 -4.84 -5.25 -2.18
CA ILE A 235 -4.53 -5.28 -0.76
C ILE A 235 -5.40 -4.20 -0.13
N VAL A 236 -6.33 -4.60 0.72
CA VAL A 236 -7.34 -3.75 1.34
C VAL A 236 -7.11 -3.66 2.83
N GLY A 237 -7.45 -2.53 3.43
CA GLY A 237 -7.44 -2.41 4.88
C GLY A 237 -8.37 -1.32 5.37
N ASN A 238 -8.78 -1.43 6.64
CA ASN A 238 -9.70 -0.49 7.25
C ASN A 238 -9.01 0.68 7.96
N LEU A 239 -9.80 1.70 8.29
CA LEU A 239 -9.42 2.77 9.19
C LEU A 239 -9.69 2.36 10.64
N LYS A 240 -8.78 2.68 11.56
CA LYS A 240 -8.96 2.38 12.98
C LYS A 240 -10.27 2.95 13.51
N GLN A 241 -10.60 4.21 13.21
CA GLN A 241 -11.85 4.85 13.68
C GLN A 241 -13.12 4.29 13.01
N TYR A 242 -12.98 3.64 11.84
CA TYR A 242 -14.11 3.16 11.04
C TYR A 242 -13.88 1.70 10.64
N LYS A 243 -14.16 0.77 11.57
CA LYS A 243 -13.87 -0.68 11.44
C LYS A 243 -14.41 -1.30 10.14
N LYS A 244 -15.58 -0.84 9.67
CA LYS A 244 -16.26 -1.36 8.48
C LYS A 244 -15.86 -0.66 7.17
N THR A 245 -15.11 0.43 7.25
CA THR A 245 -14.71 1.24 6.09
C THR A 245 -13.34 0.80 5.61
N PHE A 246 -13.32 0.08 4.49
CA PHE A 246 -12.10 -0.38 3.83
C PHE A 246 -11.69 0.58 2.71
N MET A 247 -10.43 0.47 2.31
CA MET A 247 -9.85 1.13 1.15
C MET A 247 -8.75 0.26 0.56
N ILE A 248 -8.37 0.56 -0.68
CA ILE A 248 -7.21 -0.09 -1.30
C ILE A 248 -5.96 0.57 -0.71
N ILE A 249 -5.11 -0.23 -0.08
CA ILE A 249 -3.83 0.23 0.49
C ILE A 249 -2.64 -0.24 -0.34
N GLY A 250 -2.85 -1.13 -1.30
CA GLY A 250 -1.84 -1.57 -2.25
C GLY A 250 -2.46 -2.32 -3.44
N LEU A 251 -1.83 -2.20 -4.61
CA LEU A 251 -2.20 -3.00 -5.79
C LEU A 251 -1.21 -4.13 -6.01
N PHE A 252 -1.67 -5.35 -6.24
CA PHE A 252 -0.83 -6.49 -6.65
C PHE A 252 -1.24 -6.92 -8.06
N TYR A 253 -0.34 -6.80 -9.02
CA TYR A 253 -0.66 -6.85 -10.46
C TYR A 253 0.31 -7.74 -11.25
N PRO A 254 0.45 -9.04 -10.90
CA PRO A 254 1.25 -9.95 -11.71
C PRO A 254 0.76 -10.02 -13.17
N PRO A 255 1.64 -10.35 -14.13
CA PRO A 255 1.21 -10.63 -15.50
C PRO A 255 0.19 -11.78 -15.56
N ILE A 256 -0.78 -11.66 -16.47
CA ILE A 256 -1.68 -12.77 -16.83
C ILE A 256 -0.82 -13.83 -17.53
N VAL A 257 -0.81 -15.06 -17.01
CA VAL A 257 -0.15 -16.19 -17.65
C VAL A 257 -1.22 -16.94 -18.44
N SER A 258 -1.19 -16.85 -19.77
CA SER A 258 -2.01 -17.71 -20.61
C SER A 258 -1.45 -19.14 -20.51
N HIS A 259 -2.22 -20.06 -19.92
CA HIS A 259 -1.92 -21.48 -19.99
C HIS A 259 -2.15 -21.98 -21.42
N THR A 260 -1.24 -21.67 -22.33
CA THR A 260 -1.22 -22.21 -23.70
C THR A 260 0.08 -22.96 -23.90
N GLN A 261 0.32 -23.96 -23.06
CA GLN A 261 1.25 -25.07 -23.30
C GLN A 261 1.19 -26.00 -22.10
N LEU A 262 0.44 -27.10 -22.24
CA LEU A 262 0.68 -28.41 -21.61
C LEU A 262 -0.31 -29.41 -22.23
N THR A 263 -0.21 -29.58 -23.55
CA THR A 263 -0.61 -30.79 -24.26
C THR A 263 0.43 -31.05 -25.33
N LEU A 264 1.59 -31.54 -24.91
CA LEU A 264 2.51 -32.25 -25.78
C LEU A 264 3.03 -33.47 -25.00
N PHE A 265 2.46 -34.60 -25.41
CA PHE A 265 2.78 -36.01 -25.10
C PHE A 265 2.33 -36.56 -23.75
#